data_AF-A0A8T7FSK9-F1
#
_entry.id   AF-A0A8T7FSK9-F1
#
_cell.length_a   1.000
_cell.length_b   1.000
_cell.length_c   1.000
_cell.angle_alpha   90.00
_cell.angle_beta   90.00
_cell.angle_gamma   90.00
#
_symmetry.space_group_name_H-M   'P 1'
#
loop_
_entity.id
_entity.type
_entity.pdbx_description
1 polymer ?
#
loop_
_entity_poly.entity_id
_entity_poly.type
_entity_poly.pdbx_seq_one_letter_code
_entity_poly.pdbx_strand_id
1 'polypeptide(L)'
;MDITLALGGGGAKGNAHIGVLRRLEQEGFKIRSVAGTSYGGVVAVFYALGCSPNEIQSIFESVDQNHLYGRTPLDGPSLLGMGGVRQLLNRVLGEKTFDDLRIPCAVTAVDINTGGEVTLSEGRLQDAVLATIALPGIFPVHRINGWELVDGGVLNPVPVSVARTLSPRLPVVAVVPQRPNGKTRPQLRPACAGNFPTPHRRAHRADLPRAVARYLPAFGGCQQTAPSRTSASNWTSRTLSSDRISNTSACSIKSSSRMWRNWANRRWRKCCRN
;
A
#
# COMPACT_ATOMS: atom_id res chain seq x y z
N MET A 1 16.47 -18.63 -0.48
CA MET A 1 15.55 -18.70 0.69
C MET A 1 14.14 -18.31 0.24
N ASP A 2 13.10 -18.95 0.76
CA ASP A 2 11.71 -18.63 0.39
C ASP A 2 11.14 -17.50 1.27
N ILE A 3 10.52 -16.49 0.65
CA ILE A 3 9.95 -15.31 1.34
C ILE A 3 8.62 -14.88 0.73
N THR A 4 7.91 -14.00 1.44
CA THR A 4 6.71 -13.30 0.98
C THR A 4 6.90 -11.80 1.08
N LEU A 5 6.37 -11.03 0.15
CA LEU A 5 6.55 -9.57 0.13
C LEU A 5 5.28 -8.81 0.53
N ALA A 6 5.48 -7.70 1.23
CA ALA A 6 4.46 -6.67 1.45
C ALA A 6 4.96 -5.34 0.84
N LEU A 7 4.42 -4.96 -0.32
CA LEU A 7 4.84 -3.77 -1.07
C LEU A 7 3.96 -2.57 -0.71
N GLY A 8 4.50 -1.61 0.04
CA GLY A 8 3.73 -0.46 0.51
C GLY A 8 3.42 0.62 -0.53
N GLY A 9 2.48 1.51 -0.20
CA GLY A 9 2.15 2.67 -1.01
C GLY A 9 3.27 3.73 -1.02
N GLY A 10 3.43 4.45 -2.14
CA GLY A 10 4.54 5.42 -2.28
C GLY A 10 4.46 6.45 -3.41
N GLY A 11 3.38 6.52 -4.19
CA GLY A 11 3.32 7.36 -5.39
C GLY A 11 4.53 7.11 -6.31
N ALA A 12 5.13 8.17 -6.89
CA ALA A 12 6.31 8.02 -7.76
C ALA A 12 7.59 7.51 -7.06
N LYS A 13 7.59 7.30 -5.74
CA LYS A 13 8.69 6.56 -5.08
C LYS A 13 8.56 5.04 -5.26
N GLY A 14 7.41 4.55 -5.71
CA GLY A 14 7.13 3.13 -5.84
C GLY A 14 7.99 2.39 -6.86
N ASN A 15 8.69 3.09 -7.77
CA ASN A 15 9.78 2.52 -8.58
C ASN A 15 10.90 1.88 -7.72
N ALA A 16 11.02 2.25 -6.44
CA ALA A 16 11.92 1.58 -5.51
C ALA A 16 11.60 0.08 -5.33
N HIS A 17 10.32 -0.33 -5.45
CA HIS A 17 9.91 -1.74 -5.35
C HIS A 17 10.56 -2.59 -6.43
N ILE A 18 10.64 -2.08 -7.65
CA ILE A 18 11.27 -2.76 -8.79
C ILE A 18 12.76 -3.05 -8.49
N GLY A 19 13.45 -2.07 -7.89
CA GLY A 19 14.84 -2.25 -7.46
C GLY A 19 15.00 -3.27 -6.33
N VAL A 20 14.04 -3.34 -5.40
CA VAL A 20 14.04 -4.32 -4.31
C VAL A 20 13.77 -5.74 -4.84
N LEU A 21 12.78 -5.92 -5.73
CA LEU A 21 12.52 -7.20 -6.40
C LEU A 21 13.79 -7.71 -7.10
N ARG A 22 14.40 -6.86 -7.95
CA ARG A 22 15.64 -7.18 -8.66
C ARG A 22 16.77 -7.61 -7.72
N ARG A 23 16.98 -6.91 -6.60
CA ARG A 23 18.05 -7.29 -5.66
C ARG A 23 17.74 -8.58 -4.90
N LEU A 24 16.50 -8.81 -4.51
CA LEU A 24 16.10 -10.06 -3.84
C LEU A 24 16.32 -11.28 -4.75
N GLU A 25 15.95 -11.19 -6.02
CA GLU A 25 16.21 -12.26 -7.01
C GLU A 25 17.71 -12.51 -7.21
N GLN A 26 18.51 -11.44 -7.32
CA GLN A 26 19.98 -11.53 -7.44
C GLN A 26 20.64 -12.21 -6.23
N GLU A 27 20.10 -12.01 -5.03
CA GLU A 27 20.57 -12.65 -3.78
C GLU A 27 19.98 -14.07 -3.58
N GLY A 28 19.27 -14.63 -4.56
CA GLY A 28 18.72 -15.99 -4.48
C GLY A 28 17.51 -16.14 -3.53
N PHE A 29 16.80 -15.05 -3.24
CA PHE A 29 15.49 -15.13 -2.61
C PHE A 29 14.43 -15.53 -3.64
N LYS A 30 13.57 -16.48 -3.25
CA LYS A 30 12.41 -16.92 -4.02
C LYS A 30 11.17 -16.30 -3.41
N ILE A 31 10.58 -15.35 -4.12
CA ILE A 31 9.34 -14.69 -3.70
C ILE A 31 8.19 -15.64 -4.02
N ARG A 32 7.53 -16.16 -2.99
CA ARG A 32 6.48 -17.18 -3.11
C ARG A 32 5.07 -16.61 -3.13
N SER A 33 4.88 -15.39 -2.63
CA SER A 33 3.64 -14.62 -2.73
C SER A 33 3.93 -13.14 -2.48
N VAL A 34 3.01 -12.26 -2.88
CA VAL A 34 3.17 -10.80 -2.73
C VAL A 34 1.83 -10.11 -2.43
N ALA A 35 1.77 -9.33 -1.36
CA ALA A 35 0.70 -8.38 -1.13
C ALA A 35 1.16 -6.95 -1.46
N GLY A 36 0.28 -6.10 -1.98
CA GLY A 36 0.64 -4.73 -2.34
C GLY A 36 -0.46 -3.68 -2.14
N THR A 37 -0.05 -2.45 -1.82
CA THR A 37 -0.96 -1.30 -1.64
C THR A 37 -0.60 -0.19 -2.62
N SER A 38 -1.59 0.43 -3.27
CA SER A 38 -1.37 1.57 -4.18
C SER A 38 -0.37 1.19 -5.27
N TYR A 39 0.64 2.02 -5.51
CA TYR A 39 1.76 1.70 -6.41
C TYR A 39 2.44 0.35 -6.11
N GLY A 40 2.50 -0.06 -4.85
CA GLY A 40 2.99 -1.39 -4.45
C GLY A 40 2.07 -2.51 -4.94
N GLY A 41 0.75 -2.28 -5.00
CA GLY A 41 -0.23 -3.18 -5.59
C GLY A 41 -0.06 -3.32 -7.11
N VAL A 42 0.20 -2.22 -7.82
CA VAL A 42 0.51 -2.26 -9.26
C VAL A 42 1.74 -3.14 -9.54
N VAL A 43 2.83 -2.92 -8.79
CA VAL A 43 4.06 -3.71 -8.93
C VAL A 43 3.85 -5.16 -8.50
N ALA A 44 3.07 -5.42 -7.44
CA ALA A 44 2.70 -6.76 -6.98
C ALA A 44 1.98 -7.56 -8.07
N VAL A 45 0.97 -6.97 -8.73
CA VAL A 45 0.18 -7.62 -9.78
C VAL A 45 1.04 -7.99 -10.98
N PHE A 46 1.85 -7.07 -11.51
CA PHE A 46 2.74 -7.39 -12.65
C PHE A 46 3.79 -8.44 -12.28
N TYR A 47 4.37 -8.36 -11.09
CA TYR A 47 5.35 -9.34 -10.63
C TYR A 47 4.72 -10.73 -10.45
N ALA A 48 3.53 -10.79 -9.84
CA ALA A 48 2.78 -12.03 -9.65
C ALA A 48 2.33 -12.67 -10.97
N LEU A 49 2.05 -11.86 -11.99
CA LEU A 49 1.77 -12.33 -13.36
C LEU A 49 3.02 -12.96 -14.04
N GLY A 50 4.20 -12.76 -13.46
CA GLY A 50 5.46 -13.32 -13.92
C GLY A 50 6.31 -12.37 -14.77
N CYS A 51 6.00 -11.06 -14.78
CA CYS A 51 6.88 -10.06 -15.38
C CYS A 51 8.14 -9.89 -14.51
N SER A 52 9.31 -9.98 -15.14
CA SER A 52 10.58 -9.68 -14.48
C SER A 52 10.66 -8.21 -14.06
N PRO A 53 11.51 -7.85 -13.08
CA PRO A 53 11.70 -6.45 -12.69
C PRO A 53 12.12 -5.52 -13.84
N ASN A 54 12.78 -6.05 -14.87
CA ASN A 54 13.16 -5.28 -16.06
C ASN A 54 11.95 -4.99 -16.96
N GLU A 55 11.08 -5.97 -17.20
CA GLU A 55 9.84 -5.76 -17.96
C GLU A 55 8.90 -4.78 -17.25
N ILE A 56 8.76 -4.90 -15.92
CA ILE A 56 8.01 -3.94 -15.11
C ILE A 56 8.61 -2.54 -15.26
N GLN A 57 9.93 -2.39 -15.20
CA GLN A 57 10.58 -1.10 -15.42
C GLN A 57 10.26 -0.54 -16.83
N SER A 58 10.40 -1.34 -17.88
CA SER A 58 10.13 -0.90 -19.26
C SER A 58 8.67 -0.53 -19.50
N ILE A 59 7.72 -1.25 -18.91
CA ILE A 59 6.29 -0.88 -18.93
C ILE A 59 6.13 0.54 -18.36
N PHE A 60 6.66 0.79 -17.16
CA PHE A 60 6.49 2.07 -16.46
C PHE A 60 7.28 3.23 -17.10
N GLU A 61 8.39 2.95 -17.77
CA GLU A 61 9.16 3.94 -18.55
C GLU A 61 8.49 4.29 -19.89
N SER A 62 7.73 3.38 -20.49
CA SER A 62 6.97 3.61 -21.73
C SER A 62 5.75 4.52 -21.58
N VAL A 63 5.44 4.93 -20.35
CA VAL A 63 4.19 5.61 -19.99
C VAL A 63 4.40 7.12 -19.89
N ASP A 64 3.76 7.87 -20.79
CA ASP A 64 3.73 9.33 -20.68
C ASP A 64 2.79 9.76 -19.53
N GLN A 65 3.40 10.19 -18.43
CA GLN A 65 2.70 10.68 -17.25
C GLN A 65 1.85 11.94 -17.50
N ASN A 66 2.06 12.66 -18.61
CA ASN A 66 1.20 13.79 -18.99
C ASN A 66 -0.16 13.33 -19.50
N HIS A 67 -0.26 12.10 -20.03
CA HIS A 67 -1.50 11.54 -20.59
C HIS A 67 -2.20 10.51 -19.69
N LEU A 68 -1.52 9.97 -18.66
CA LEU A 68 -2.11 9.04 -17.69
C LEU A 68 -3.41 9.54 -17.05
N TYR A 69 -3.41 10.81 -16.65
CA TYR A 69 -4.40 11.40 -15.75
C TYR A 69 -5.56 12.10 -16.47
N GLY A 70 -5.71 11.83 -17.77
CA GLY A 70 -6.82 12.33 -18.57
C GLY A 70 -8.17 11.81 -18.09
N ARG A 71 -9.19 12.67 -18.11
CA ARG A 71 -10.58 12.31 -17.78
C ARG A 71 -11.26 11.61 -18.95
N THR A 72 -12.14 10.68 -18.61
CA THR A 72 -13.08 10.00 -19.50
C THR A 72 -14.52 10.24 -19.04
N PRO A 73 -15.55 10.01 -19.89
CA PRO A 73 -16.94 10.06 -19.46
C PRO A 73 -17.32 9.03 -18.37
N LEU A 74 -16.48 8.02 -18.14
CA LEU A 74 -16.65 7.00 -17.11
C LEU A 74 -16.09 7.43 -15.74
N ASP A 75 -15.29 8.50 -15.68
CA ASP A 75 -14.68 8.96 -14.42
C ASP A 75 -15.66 9.80 -13.60
N GLY A 76 -15.95 9.33 -12.38
CA GLY A 76 -16.74 10.08 -11.40
C GLY A 76 -16.08 11.36 -10.87
N PRO A 77 -16.68 12.02 -9.86
CA PRO A 77 -16.12 13.24 -9.26
C PRO A 77 -14.70 13.01 -8.70
N SER A 78 -13.74 13.82 -9.16
CA SER A 78 -12.31 13.75 -8.81
C SER A 78 -11.56 14.96 -9.34
N LEU A 79 -10.33 15.22 -8.89
CA LEU A 79 -9.45 16.22 -9.51
C LEU A 79 -8.90 15.78 -10.88
N LEU A 80 -8.52 14.51 -11.00
CA LEU A 80 -7.89 13.90 -12.17
C LEU A 80 -8.64 12.63 -12.59
N GLY A 81 -8.52 12.25 -13.86
CA GLY A 81 -9.08 10.98 -14.37
C GLY A 81 -8.09 9.82 -14.30
N MET A 82 -8.56 8.63 -14.67
CA MET A 82 -7.70 7.45 -14.85
C MET A 82 -7.78 6.86 -16.27
N GLY A 83 -8.17 7.66 -17.27
CA GLY A 83 -8.34 7.21 -18.65
C GLY A 83 -7.09 6.59 -19.27
N GLY A 84 -5.95 7.27 -19.15
CA GLY A 84 -4.67 6.76 -19.68
C GLY A 84 -4.16 5.54 -18.90
N VAL A 85 -4.41 5.48 -17.59
CA VAL A 85 -4.13 4.29 -16.77
C VAL A 85 -4.98 3.10 -17.25
N ARG A 86 -6.29 3.28 -17.44
CA ARG A 86 -7.19 2.23 -17.92
C ARG A 86 -6.79 1.72 -19.32
N GLN A 87 -6.41 2.61 -20.23
CA GLN A 87 -5.90 2.23 -21.56
C GLN A 87 -4.60 1.41 -21.47
N LEU A 88 -3.67 1.80 -20.59
CA LEU A 88 -2.44 1.06 -20.35
C LEU A 88 -2.72 -0.34 -19.77
N LEU A 89 -3.57 -0.42 -18.74
CA LEU A 89 -3.94 -1.70 -18.12
C LEU A 89 -4.66 -2.62 -19.12
N ASN A 90 -5.54 -2.07 -19.96
CA ASN A 90 -6.17 -2.83 -21.03
C ASN A 90 -5.15 -3.37 -22.06
N ARG A 91 -4.11 -2.60 -22.39
CA ARG A 91 -3.05 -3.03 -23.32
C ARG A 91 -2.13 -4.11 -22.75
N VAL A 92 -1.80 -4.04 -21.45
CA VAL A 92 -0.76 -4.89 -20.84
C VAL A 92 -1.35 -6.08 -20.05
N LEU A 93 -2.48 -5.90 -19.37
CA LEU A 93 -3.18 -6.96 -18.63
C LEU A 93 -4.30 -7.60 -19.45
N GLY A 94 -5.02 -6.84 -20.29
CA GLY A 94 -6.20 -7.34 -20.98
C GLY A 94 -7.24 -7.89 -20.00
N GLU A 95 -7.92 -8.98 -20.35
CA GLU A 95 -8.95 -9.62 -19.53
C GLU A 95 -8.42 -10.54 -18.43
N LYS A 96 -7.15 -10.40 -18.03
CA LYS A 96 -6.52 -11.25 -17.03
C LYS A 96 -7.10 -11.08 -15.63
N THR A 97 -7.08 -12.18 -14.89
CA THR A 97 -7.63 -12.35 -13.55
C THR A 97 -6.55 -12.76 -12.54
N PHE A 98 -6.89 -12.89 -11.26
CA PHE A 98 -5.96 -13.45 -10.27
C PHE A 98 -5.60 -14.92 -10.53
N ASP A 99 -6.43 -15.67 -11.26
CA ASP A 99 -6.15 -17.06 -11.62
C ASP A 99 -5.05 -17.18 -12.70
N ASP A 100 -4.77 -16.10 -13.44
CA ASP A 100 -3.66 -16.02 -14.40
C ASP A 100 -2.27 -15.85 -13.74
N LEU A 101 -2.21 -15.66 -12.42
CA LEU A 101 -0.98 -15.31 -11.72
C LEU A 101 -0.11 -16.54 -11.41
N ARG A 102 1.20 -16.39 -11.53
CA ARG A 102 2.21 -17.45 -11.26
C ARG A 102 2.49 -17.67 -9.77
N ILE A 103 2.22 -16.67 -8.94
CA ILE A 103 2.31 -16.75 -7.48
C ILE A 103 1.10 -16.04 -6.83
N PRO A 104 0.64 -16.48 -5.65
CA PRO A 104 -0.45 -15.82 -4.93
C PRO A 104 -0.20 -14.34 -4.72
N CYS A 105 -1.20 -13.52 -5.06
CA CYS A 105 -1.17 -12.08 -4.92
C CYS A 105 -2.45 -11.57 -4.26
N ALA A 106 -2.33 -10.48 -3.52
CA ALA A 106 -3.46 -9.71 -3.05
C ALA A 106 -3.13 -8.21 -3.07
N VAL A 107 -4.12 -7.36 -3.31
CA VAL A 107 -3.97 -5.91 -3.18
C VAL A 107 -5.02 -5.33 -2.25
N THR A 108 -4.66 -4.30 -1.49
CA THR A 108 -5.58 -3.66 -0.53
C THR A 108 -6.26 -2.45 -1.16
N ALA A 109 -7.55 -2.30 -0.86
CA ALA A 109 -8.35 -1.11 -1.09
C ALA A 109 -9.10 -0.76 0.19
N VAL A 110 -9.82 0.36 0.21
CA VAL A 110 -10.75 0.73 1.28
C VAL A 110 -12.10 1.00 0.66
N ASP A 111 -13.18 0.44 1.20
CA ASP A 111 -14.53 0.86 0.81
C ASP A 111 -14.91 2.13 1.57
N ILE A 112 -15.29 3.17 0.83
CA ILE A 112 -15.58 4.50 1.40
C ILE A 112 -16.90 4.54 2.19
N ASN A 113 -17.84 3.62 1.93
CA ASN A 113 -19.14 3.58 2.60
C ASN A 113 -19.05 2.98 4.00
N THR A 114 -18.32 1.87 4.14
CA THR A 114 -18.11 1.17 5.42
C THR A 114 -16.88 1.67 6.18
N GLY A 115 -15.92 2.29 5.49
CA GLY A 115 -14.61 2.60 6.05
C GLY A 115 -13.75 1.37 6.33
N GLY A 116 -14.07 0.21 5.74
CA GLY A 116 -13.37 -1.06 5.92
C GLY A 116 -12.26 -1.29 4.90
N GLU A 117 -11.18 -1.94 5.33
CA GLU A 117 -10.18 -2.50 4.39
C GLU A 117 -10.81 -3.65 3.59
N VAL A 118 -10.62 -3.62 2.28
CA VAL A 118 -11.00 -4.69 1.35
C VAL A 118 -9.73 -5.28 0.76
N THR A 119 -9.50 -6.58 0.98
CA THR A 119 -8.43 -7.34 0.34
C THR A 119 -8.96 -7.92 -0.97
N LEU A 120 -8.36 -7.55 -2.09
CA LEU A 120 -8.68 -8.04 -3.42
C LEU A 120 -7.66 -9.11 -3.83
N SER A 121 -8.11 -10.36 -3.96
CA SER A 121 -7.30 -11.51 -4.37
C SER A 121 -8.00 -12.39 -5.42
N GLU A 122 -9.06 -11.88 -6.03
CA GLU A 122 -9.91 -12.57 -7.02
C GLU A 122 -10.49 -11.56 -8.02
N GLY A 123 -11.02 -12.05 -9.16
CA GLY A 123 -11.58 -11.21 -10.22
C GLY A 123 -10.55 -10.62 -11.19
N ARG A 124 -10.91 -9.56 -11.91
CA ARG A 124 -10.08 -8.95 -12.98
C ARG A 124 -8.94 -8.11 -12.38
N LEU A 125 -7.72 -8.30 -12.90
CA LEU A 125 -6.52 -7.59 -12.42
C LEU A 125 -6.62 -6.08 -12.67
N GLN A 126 -7.20 -5.65 -13.79
CA GLN A 126 -7.42 -4.23 -14.08
C GLN A 126 -8.22 -3.54 -12.96
N ASP A 127 -9.26 -4.20 -12.48
CA ASP A 127 -10.18 -3.64 -11.49
C ASP A 127 -9.53 -3.54 -10.10
N ALA A 128 -8.75 -4.55 -9.71
CA ALA A 128 -8.00 -4.53 -8.47
C ALA A 128 -6.88 -3.46 -8.48
N VAL A 129 -6.21 -3.28 -9.62
CA VAL A 129 -5.21 -2.21 -9.81
C VAL A 129 -5.85 -0.82 -9.77
N LEU A 130 -7.01 -0.62 -10.41
CA LEU A 130 -7.71 0.67 -10.38
C LEU A 130 -8.24 1.01 -8.99
N ALA A 131 -8.76 0.04 -8.25
CA ALA A 131 -9.19 0.21 -6.86
C ALA A 131 -8.03 0.62 -5.94
N THR A 132 -6.92 -0.13 -5.95
CA THR A 132 -5.83 0.09 -4.99
C THR A 132 -5.12 1.43 -5.19
N ILE A 133 -5.19 2.06 -6.37
CA ILE A 133 -4.58 3.37 -6.67
C ILE A 133 -5.56 4.56 -6.66
N ALA A 134 -6.85 4.34 -6.37
CA ALA A 134 -7.89 5.36 -6.41
C ALA A 134 -7.80 6.35 -5.21
N LEU A 135 -6.75 7.17 -5.20
CA LEU A 135 -6.45 8.10 -4.11
C LEU A 135 -7.59 9.12 -3.90
N PRO A 136 -8.23 9.17 -2.71
CA PRO A 136 -9.42 10.01 -2.47
C PRO A 136 -9.24 11.47 -2.87
N GLY A 137 -10.25 12.02 -3.56
CA GLY A 137 -10.28 13.40 -4.07
C GLY A 137 -9.35 13.67 -5.26
N ILE A 138 -8.28 12.89 -5.44
CA ILE A 138 -7.35 13.02 -6.58
C ILE A 138 -7.85 12.21 -7.77
N PHE A 139 -8.17 10.93 -7.57
CA PHE A 139 -8.66 10.01 -8.59
C PHE A 139 -10.11 9.59 -8.31
N PRO A 140 -10.89 9.18 -9.33
CA PRO A 140 -12.25 8.72 -9.12
C PRO A 140 -12.27 7.43 -8.33
N VAL A 141 -13.28 7.29 -7.47
CA VAL A 141 -13.63 6.04 -6.78
C VAL A 141 -13.85 4.92 -7.80
N HIS A 142 -13.27 3.75 -7.57
CA HIS A 142 -13.47 2.58 -8.44
C HIS A 142 -14.60 1.71 -7.91
N ARG A 143 -15.60 1.42 -8.75
CA ARG A 143 -16.81 0.68 -8.35
C ARG A 143 -16.78 -0.75 -8.86
N ILE A 144 -16.79 -1.73 -7.96
CA ILE A 144 -16.85 -3.16 -8.30
C ILE A 144 -17.68 -3.94 -7.30
N ASN A 145 -18.51 -4.87 -7.77
CA ASN A 145 -19.27 -5.82 -6.93
C ASN A 145 -20.08 -5.15 -5.78
N GLY A 146 -20.57 -3.94 -5.99
CA GLY A 146 -21.31 -3.14 -5.00
C GLY A 146 -20.44 -2.28 -4.06
N TRP A 147 -19.12 -2.44 -4.09
CA TRP A 147 -18.16 -1.65 -3.32
C TRP A 147 -17.81 -0.32 -4.00
N GLU A 148 -17.52 0.70 -3.21
CA GLU A 148 -16.99 1.99 -3.67
C GLU A 148 -15.56 2.17 -3.16
N LEU A 149 -14.59 1.70 -3.94
CA LEU A 149 -13.22 1.50 -3.49
C LEU A 149 -12.30 2.71 -3.76
N VAL A 150 -11.46 3.00 -2.77
CA VAL A 150 -10.37 3.97 -2.80
C VAL A 150 -9.04 3.33 -2.39
N ASP A 151 -7.94 4.07 -2.57
CA ASP A 151 -6.56 3.61 -2.35
C ASP A 151 -6.37 2.97 -0.96
N GLY A 152 -5.86 1.72 -0.93
CA GLY A 152 -5.66 0.94 0.28
C GLY A 152 -4.75 1.61 1.32
N GLY A 153 -3.90 2.54 0.89
CA GLY A 153 -2.96 3.29 1.72
C GLY A 153 -3.61 4.27 2.69
N VAL A 154 -4.92 4.48 2.57
CA VAL A 154 -5.74 5.21 3.57
C VAL A 154 -5.75 4.48 4.91
N LEU A 155 -5.81 3.14 4.92
CA LEU A 155 -5.82 2.33 6.15
C LEU A 155 -4.59 1.45 6.32
N ASN A 156 -4.09 0.85 5.24
CA ASN A 156 -3.04 -0.17 5.28
C ASN A 156 -1.92 0.13 4.26
N PRO A 157 -1.07 1.15 4.54
CA PRO A 157 -0.04 1.61 3.62
C PRO A 157 1.10 0.59 3.39
N VAL A 158 1.19 -0.50 4.16
CA VAL A 158 2.16 -1.59 3.97
C VAL A 158 1.49 -2.92 4.41
N PRO A 159 1.04 -3.78 3.50
CA PRO A 159 0.04 -4.81 3.79
C PRO A 159 0.66 -6.09 4.37
N VAL A 160 1.33 -5.97 5.53
CA VAL A 160 2.06 -7.06 6.20
C VAL A 160 1.12 -8.15 6.72
N SER A 161 -0.07 -7.78 7.18
CA SER A 161 -1.14 -8.71 7.58
C SER A 161 -1.60 -9.58 6.41
N VAL A 162 -1.92 -8.95 5.28
CA VAL A 162 -2.35 -9.63 4.04
C VAL A 162 -1.22 -10.49 3.46
N ALA A 163 0.02 -9.99 3.47
CA ALA A 163 1.18 -10.80 3.11
C ALA A 163 1.31 -12.06 4.00
N ARG A 164 1.04 -11.93 5.31
CA ARG A 164 1.05 -13.08 6.24
C ARG A 164 -0.07 -14.07 5.93
N THR A 165 -1.26 -13.66 5.48
CA THR A 165 -2.34 -14.62 5.14
C THR A 165 -2.07 -15.39 3.85
N LEU A 166 -1.41 -14.78 2.85
CA LEU A 166 -1.00 -15.47 1.61
C LEU A 166 0.00 -16.61 1.86
N SER A 167 0.85 -16.51 2.88
CA SER A 167 1.86 -17.53 3.19
C SER A 167 2.19 -17.55 4.69
N PRO A 168 1.34 -18.18 5.53
CA PRO A 168 1.42 -18.09 6.99
C PRO A 168 2.78 -18.49 7.59
N ARG A 169 3.49 -19.43 6.96
CA ARG A 169 4.76 -19.99 7.45
C ARG A 169 6.02 -19.33 6.89
N LEU A 170 5.93 -18.46 5.88
CA LEU A 170 7.11 -17.85 5.26
C LEU A 170 7.50 -16.52 5.95
N PRO A 171 8.78 -16.14 5.97
CA PRO A 171 9.18 -14.79 6.39
C PRO A 171 8.57 -13.73 5.47
N VAL A 172 7.99 -12.69 6.06
CA VAL A 172 7.42 -11.55 5.32
C VAL A 172 8.43 -10.41 5.33
N VAL A 173 8.81 -9.93 4.15
CA VAL A 173 9.68 -8.76 3.97
C VAL A 173 8.81 -7.57 3.56
N ALA A 174 8.75 -6.57 4.43
CA ALA A 174 7.98 -5.35 4.22
C ALA A 174 8.82 -4.28 3.51
N VAL A 175 8.34 -3.80 2.36
CA VAL A 175 9.03 -2.79 1.55
C VAL A 175 8.32 -1.44 1.70
N VAL A 176 8.98 -0.50 2.39
CA VAL A 176 8.43 0.82 2.71
C VAL A 176 9.18 1.89 1.92
N PRO A 177 8.64 2.40 0.79
CA PRO A 177 9.32 3.40 -0.05
C PRO A 177 9.23 4.82 0.54
N GLN A 178 8.47 4.99 1.62
CA GLN A 178 8.41 6.22 2.40
C GLN A 178 9.58 6.25 3.40
N ARG A 179 10.09 7.46 3.69
CA ARG A 179 11.03 7.62 4.80
C ARG A 179 10.23 7.47 6.11
N PRO A 180 10.78 6.80 7.14
CA PRO A 180 10.21 6.85 8.48
C PRO A 180 9.96 8.30 8.87
N ASN A 181 8.77 8.61 9.39
CA ASN A 181 8.38 9.98 9.65
C ASN A 181 9.07 10.46 10.93
N GLY A 182 10.30 10.92 10.78
CA GLY A 182 11.12 11.45 11.84
C GLY A 182 11.20 12.97 11.77
N LYS A 183 10.64 13.63 12.80
CA LYS A 183 11.54 14.50 13.57
C LYS A 183 12.70 13.61 13.96
N THR A 184 13.93 14.00 13.65
CA THR A 184 15.13 13.26 14.07
C THR A 184 14.92 12.87 15.53
N ARG A 185 14.89 11.57 15.87
CA ARG A 185 15.05 11.20 17.28
C ARG A 185 16.27 11.99 17.73
N PRO A 186 16.21 12.80 18.80
CA PRO A 186 17.41 13.40 19.35
C PRO A 186 18.42 12.27 19.41
N GLN A 187 19.60 12.44 18.79
CA GLN A 187 20.62 11.42 18.91
C GLN A 187 20.70 11.13 20.40
N LEU A 188 20.44 9.87 20.78
CA LEU A 188 20.75 9.41 22.11
C LEU A 188 22.27 9.60 22.15
N ARG A 189 22.70 10.76 22.68
CA ARG A 189 24.10 11.01 22.99
C ARG A 189 24.48 9.76 23.76
N PRO A 190 25.51 9.00 23.34
CA PRO A 190 25.92 7.84 24.10
C PRO A 190 26.05 8.35 25.53
N ALA A 191 25.27 7.76 26.45
CA ALA A 191 25.25 8.24 27.82
C ALA A 191 26.72 8.29 28.24
N CYS A 192 27.21 9.50 28.55
CA CYS A 192 28.62 9.67 28.89
C CYS A 192 28.95 8.57 29.89
N ALA A 193 30.08 7.89 29.70
CA ALA A 193 30.48 6.75 30.52
C ALA A 193 30.72 7.21 31.97
N GLY A 194 29.62 7.46 32.67
CA GLY A 194 29.57 7.71 34.09
C GLY A 194 29.97 6.39 34.72
N ASN A 195 31.07 6.44 35.46
CA ASN A 195 31.65 5.30 36.14
C ASN A 195 30.55 4.49 36.83
N PHE A 196 30.17 3.35 36.24
CA PHE A 196 29.46 2.33 36.98
C PHE A 196 30.43 1.88 38.08
N PRO A 197 30.12 2.09 39.37
CA PRO A 197 31.00 1.63 40.42
C PRO A 197 31.10 0.10 40.29
N THR A 198 32.33 -0.38 40.09
CA THR A 198 32.61 -1.81 40.00
C THR A 198 32.12 -2.49 41.27
N PRO A 199 31.22 -3.49 41.20
CA PRO A 199 30.75 -4.17 42.39
C PRO A 199 31.92 -5.00 42.95
N HIS A 200 32.56 -4.47 43.99
CA HIS A 200 33.56 -5.22 44.75
C HIS A 200 32.92 -6.52 45.26
N ARG A 201 33.56 -7.66 44.97
CA ARG A 201 33.16 -8.96 45.50
C ARG A 201 33.17 -8.94 47.02
N ARG A 202 31.99 -8.92 47.64
CA ARG A 202 31.73 -9.61 48.91
C ARG A 202 30.43 -10.39 48.78
N ALA A 203 30.55 -11.72 48.85
CA ALA A 203 29.40 -12.60 48.86
C ALA A 203 28.79 -12.62 50.26
N HIS A 204 27.51 -12.28 50.38
CA HIS A 204 26.66 -12.73 51.48
C HIS A 204 25.29 -13.13 50.91
N ARG A 205 24.79 -14.29 51.34
CA ARG A 205 23.41 -14.72 51.11
C ARG A 205 22.48 -13.77 51.87
N ALA A 206 21.44 -13.27 51.19
CA ALA A 206 20.25 -12.67 51.81
C ALA A 206 19.06 -12.80 50.83
N ASP A 207 17.84 -12.84 51.37
CA ASP A 207 16.64 -13.31 50.67
C ASP A 207 16.07 -12.40 49.58
N LEU A 208 15.25 -12.99 48.70
CA LEU A 208 14.45 -12.33 47.67
C LEU A 208 13.01 -12.04 48.17
N PRO A 209 12.59 -10.77 48.33
CA PRO A 209 11.19 -10.43 48.59
C PRO A 209 10.41 -10.14 47.30
N ARG A 210 9.36 -10.95 47.07
CA ARG A 210 8.15 -10.73 46.25
C ARG A 210 8.01 -9.37 45.50
N ALA A 211 8.49 -9.28 44.26
CA ALA A 211 8.23 -8.12 43.38
C ALA A 211 7.94 -8.44 41.89
N VAL A 212 7.65 -9.70 41.53
CA VAL A 212 7.42 -10.12 40.11
C VAL A 212 5.94 -10.22 39.73
N ALA A 213 5.01 -9.90 40.63
CA ALA A 213 3.57 -10.10 40.45
C ALA A 213 2.77 -8.91 39.86
N ARG A 214 3.43 -7.95 39.17
CA ARG A 214 2.79 -6.68 38.73
C ARG A 214 2.63 -6.44 37.22
N TYR A 215 3.04 -7.38 36.36
CA TYR A 215 2.94 -7.23 34.90
C TYR A 215 2.37 -8.47 34.19
N LEU A 216 1.16 -8.86 34.58
CA LEU A 216 0.29 -9.76 33.82
C LEU A 216 -1.13 -9.16 33.74
N PRO A 217 -1.56 -8.62 32.59
CA PRO A 217 -2.97 -8.31 32.36
C PRO A 217 -3.74 -9.62 32.22
N ALA A 218 -4.83 -9.77 32.97
CA ALA A 218 -5.62 -10.99 33.00
C ALA A 218 -6.43 -11.19 31.71
N PHE A 219 -6.47 -12.43 31.21
CA PHE A 219 -7.56 -12.87 30.34
C PHE A 219 -8.84 -13.00 31.18
N GLY A 220 -9.89 -12.25 30.81
CA GLY A 220 -11.23 -12.38 31.37
C GLY A 220 -12.24 -12.26 30.23
N GLY A 221 -13.03 -13.32 30.01
CA GLY A 221 -14.01 -13.35 28.93
C GLY A 221 -15.30 -12.60 29.27
N CYS A 222 -16.06 -12.24 28.24
CA CYS A 222 -17.48 -11.89 28.38
C CYS A 222 -18.26 -12.54 27.23
N GLN A 223 -19.45 -13.05 27.52
CA GLN A 223 -20.30 -13.80 26.60
C GLN A 223 -21.48 -12.95 26.10
N GLN A 224 -21.95 -13.27 24.88
CA GLN A 224 -23.25 -12.86 24.28
C GLN A 224 -23.37 -11.34 23.98
N THR A 225 -24.16 -10.86 23.01
CA THR A 225 -25.24 -11.45 22.17
C THR A 225 -25.10 -11.08 20.69
N ALA A 226 -25.66 -11.90 19.79
CA ALA A 226 -25.86 -11.53 18.37
C ALA A 226 -27.28 -10.96 18.12
N PRO A 227 -27.48 -10.07 17.13
CA PRO A 227 -28.78 -9.79 16.54
C PRO A 227 -28.98 -10.54 15.20
N SER A 228 -30.25 -10.79 14.87
CA SER A 228 -30.72 -11.69 13.83
C SER A 228 -30.77 -11.11 12.40
N ARG A 229 -30.79 -12.02 11.41
CA ARG A 229 -31.20 -11.71 10.03
C ARG A 229 -32.67 -11.25 9.98
N THR A 230 -32.96 -10.20 9.21
CA THR A 230 -34.26 -9.96 8.57
C THR A 230 -34.06 -9.38 7.16
N SER A 231 -34.94 -9.77 6.24
CA SER A 231 -34.88 -9.47 4.82
C SER A 231 -35.64 -8.20 4.40
N ALA A 232 -35.16 -7.56 3.33
CA ALA A 232 -35.90 -6.83 2.29
C ALA A 232 -37.12 -5.94 2.67
N SER A 233 -37.05 -4.65 2.32
CA SER A 233 -37.76 -4.13 1.12
C SER A 233 -37.73 -2.59 1.01
N ASN A 234 -37.89 -2.12 -0.23
CA ASN A 234 -38.46 -0.83 -0.66
C ASN A 234 -38.01 0.47 0.04
N TRP A 235 -37.16 1.24 -0.64
CA TRP A 235 -37.30 2.70 -0.66
C TRP A 235 -37.25 3.24 -2.09
N THR A 236 -38.34 3.88 -2.48
CA THR A 236 -38.58 4.47 -3.80
C THR A 236 -37.91 5.83 -3.96
N SER A 237 -37.63 6.16 -5.22
CA SER A 237 -37.14 7.45 -5.71
C SER A 237 -37.81 8.69 -5.09
N ARG A 238 -36.98 9.70 -4.77
CA ARG A 238 -37.36 11.11 -4.90
C ARG A 238 -36.26 11.91 -5.60
N THR A 239 -36.61 12.44 -6.75
CA THR A 239 -35.89 13.52 -7.43
C THR A 239 -35.93 14.79 -6.60
N LEU A 240 -34.78 15.48 -6.49
CA LEU A 240 -34.74 16.92 -6.21
C LEU A 240 -33.81 17.59 -7.21
N SER A 241 -34.17 18.82 -7.55
CA SER A 241 -33.75 19.51 -8.77
C SER A 241 -32.36 20.13 -8.70
N SER A 242 -31.84 20.43 -9.88
CA SER A 242 -30.75 21.37 -10.09
C SER A 242 -30.94 22.67 -9.32
N ASP A 243 -29.86 23.24 -8.81
CA ASP A 243 -29.66 24.69 -8.98
C ASP A 243 -28.20 25.09 -9.14
N ARG A 244 -28.01 26.32 -9.62
CA ARG A 244 -26.89 26.72 -10.49
C ARG A 244 -26.01 27.79 -9.82
N ILE A 245 -24.71 27.51 -9.62
CA ILE A 245 -23.71 28.55 -9.34
C ILE A 245 -22.51 28.39 -10.28
N SER A 246 -22.14 29.49 -10.94
CA SER A 246 -21.14 29.60 -12.00
C SER A 246 -20.04 30.59 -11.63
N ASN A 247 -18.82 30.40 -12.16
CA ASN A 247 -17.69 31.35 -12.16
C ASN A 247 -17.09 31.70 -10.77
N THR A 248 -15.79 31.97 -10.56
CA THR A 248 -14.55 31.84 -11.37
C THR A 248 -13.52 30.99 -10.55
N SER A 249 -12.22 30.80 -10.82
CA SER A 249 -11.22 31.32 -11.77
C SER A 249 -10.17 30.25 -12.07
N ALA A 250 -9.48 30.31 -13.21
CA ALA A 250 -8.40 29.39 -13.55
C ALA A 250 -7.04 29.81 -12.92
N CYS A 251 -6.54 29.05 -11.95
CA CYS A 251 -5.19 29.22 -11.41
C CYS A 251 -4.22 28.20 -12.05
N SER A 252 -3.28 28.69 -12.87
CA SER A 252 -2.33 27.88 -13.64
C SER A 252 -1.25 27.22 -12.77
N ILE A 253 -1.48 26.00 -12.28
CA ILE A 253 -0.45 25.19 -11.60
C ILE A 253 0.47 24.51 -12.63
N LYS A 254 1.40 25.28 -13.21
CA LYS A 254 2.46 24.78 -14.12
C LYS A 254 3.73 24.29 -13.39
N SER A 255 3.78 24.31 -12.06
CA SER A 255 5.02 24.08 -11.28
C SER A 255 5.29 22.61 -10.90
N SER A 256 4.27 21.76 -10.82
CA SER A 256 4.41 20.39 -10.31
C SER A 256 5.24 19.48 -11.22
N SER A 257 4.89 19.34 -12.51
CA SER A 257 5.52 18.35 -13.43
C SER A 257 7.04 18.49 -13.64
N ARG A 258 7.63 19.65 -13.29
CA ARG A 258 9.09 19.89 -13.37
C ARG A 258 9.84 19.41 -12.12
N MET A 259 9.16 19.32 -10.97
CA MET A 259 9.74 18.84 -9.71
C MET A 259 9.97 17.32 -9.74
N TRP A 260 9.02 16.56 -10.29
CA TRP A 260 9.06 15.08 -10.31
C TRP A 260 10.15 14.57 -11.27
N ARG A 261 10.28 15.19 -12.46
CA ARG A 261 11.37 14.93 -13.42
C ARG A 261 12.78 15.20 -12.84
N ASN A 262 12.93 16.25 -12.04
CA ASN A 262 14.23 16.59 -11.44
C ASN A 262 14.58 15.71 -10.22
N TRP A 263 13.59 15.28 -9.44
CA TRP A 263 13.82 14.47 -8.25
C TRP A 263 14.34 13.07 -8.57
N ALA A 264 13.73 12.40 -9.56
CA ALA A 264 14.16 11.08 -10.01
C ALA A 264 15.61 11.10 -10.55
N ASN A 265 15.91 11.98 -11.51
CA ASN A 265 17.20 12.01 -12.20
C ASN A 265 18.40 12.40 -11.31
N ARG A 266 18.22 13.31 -10.33
CA ARG A 266 19.35 13.84 -9.54
C ARG A 266 19.78 12.94 -8.38
N ARG A 267 18.88 12.09 -7.85
CA ARG A 267 19.21 11.20 -6.72
C ARG A 267 19.70 9.83 -7.15
N TRP A 268 19.15 9.27 -8.24
CA TRP A 268 19.55 7.94 -8.73
C TRP A 268 21.05 7.88 -9.09
N ARG A 269 21.56 8.90 -9.81
CA ARG A 269 23.00 9.02 -10.15
C ARG A 269 23.95 9.12 -8.95
N LYS A 270 23.45 9.39 -7.73
CA LYS A 270 24.25 9.40 -6.49
C LYS A 270 24.17 8.11 -5.67
N CYS A 271 23.18 7.25 -5.91
CA CYS A 271 23.08 5.94 -5.23
C CYS A 271 23.77 4.80 -5.99
N CYS A 272 24.08 4.98 -7.28
CA CYS A 272 24.76 3.98 -8.11
C CYS A 272 26.28 4.26 -8.28
N ARG A 273 26.89 4.99 -7.33
CA ARG A 273 28.34 5.19 -7.22
C ARG A 273 28.78 5.01 -5.77
N ASN A 274 28.89 3.75 -5.38
CA ASN A 274 29.87 3.13 -4.47
C ASN A 274 29.48 1.66 -4.29
#